data_AF-R0IDN8-F1
#
_entry.id   AF-R0IDN8-F1
#
_cell.length_a   1.000
_cell.length_b   1.000
_cell.length_c   1.000
_cell.angle_alpha   90.00
_cell.angle_beta   90.00
_cell.angle_gamma   90.00
#
_symmetry.space_group_name_H-M   'P 1'
#
loop_
_entity.id
_entity.type
_entity.pdbx_description
1 polymer ?
#
loop_
_entity_poly.entity_id
_entity_poly.type
_entity_poly.pdbx_seq_one_letter_code
_entity_poly.pdbx_strand_id
1 'polypeptide(L)' 'MATKKILYVLLLSLMMFGLIHLPMISGQSYYYQCKHDGCTSTPKCYNQCLSMGYPLGGECRIYSYGGDCCCRRTSKPP' A
#
# COMPACT_ATOMS: atom_id res chain seq x y z
N MET A 1 -22.59 -19.32 -34.14
CA MET A 1 -23.00 -19.42 -32.72
C MET A 1 -21.87 -19.86 -31.77
N ALA A 2 -20.84 -20.57 -32.23
CA ALA A 2 -19.73 -21.03 -31.39
C ALA A 2 -18.81 -19.90 -30.86
N THR A 3 -18.58 -18.86 -31.67
CA THR A 3 -17.78 -17.68 -31.30
C THR A 3 -18.38 -16.87 -30.15
N LYS A 4 -19.71 -16.84 -30.01
CA LYS A 4 -20.39 -16.17 -28.88
C LYS A 4 -20.11 -16.85 -27.55
N LYS A 5 -19.96 -18.18 -27.52
CA LYS A 5 -19.66 -18.94 -26.30
C LYS A 5 -18.24 -18.69 -25.82
N ILE A 6 -17.28 -18.64 -26.74
CA ILE A 6 -15.86 -18.37 -26.43
C ILE A 6 -15.72 -16.95 -25.88
N LEU A 7 -16.42 -15.97 -26.47
CA LEU A 7 -16.42 -14.59 -26.00
C LEU A 7 -16.99 -14.48 -24.57
N TYR A 8 -18.06 -15.20 -24.27
CA TYR A 8 -18.69 -15.20 -22.95
C TYR A 8 -17.79 -15.79 -21.87
N VAL A 9 -17.10 -16.88 -22.18
CA VAL A 9 -16.13 -17.52 -21.26
C VAL A 9 -14.92 -16.62 -21.02
N LEU A 10 -14.41 -15.94 -22.05
CA LEU A 10 -13.31 -14.99 -21.92
C LEU A 10 -13.67 -13.80 -21.03
N LEU A 11 -14.88 -13.25 -21.20
CA LEU A 11 -15.42 -12.15 -20.40
C LEU A 11 -15.56 -12.54 -18.91
N LEU A 12 -16.09 -13.73 -18.63
CA LEU A 12 -16.22 -14.22 -17.26
C LEU A 12 -14.86 -14.42 -16.59
N SER A 13 -13.90 -14.97 -17.34
CA SER A 13 -12.52 -15.16 -16.87
C SER A 13 -11.89 -13.81 -16.47
N LEU A 14 -11.98 -12.80 -17.34
CA LEU A 14 -11.45 -11.45 -17.09
C LEU A 14 -12.05 -10.79 -15.84
N MET A 15 -13.36 -10.93 -15.61
CA MET A 15 -14.01 -10.37 -14.41
C MET A 15 -13.49 -11.01 -13.12
N MET A 16 -13.29 -12.33 -13.12
CA MET A 16 -12.75 -13.05 -11.96
C MET A 16 -11.30 -12.64 -11.66
N PHE A 17 -10.46 -12.47 -12.69
CA PHE A 17 -9.08 -11.99 -12.51
C PHE A 17 -9.04 -10.56 -11.95
N GLY A 18 -9.94 -9.67 -12.39
CA GLY A 18 -10.05 -8.32 -11.82
C GLY A 18 -10.39 -8.32 -10.33
N LEU A 19 -11.37 -9.14 -9.92
CA LEU A 19 -11.82 -9.23 -8.53
C LEU A 19 -10.75 -9.81 -7.59
N ILE A 20 -9.90 -10.72 -8.07
CA ILE A 20 -8.83 -11.33 -7.25
C ILE A 20 -7.65 -10.36 -7.05
N HIS A 21 -7.38 -9.46 -7.99
CA HIS A 21 -6.22 -8.55 -7.92
C HIS A 21 -6.51 -7.21 -7.24
N LEU A 22 -7.76 -6.73 -7.27
CA LEU A 22 -8.17 -5.50 -6.58
C LEU A 22 -7.89 -5.47 -5.05
N PRO A 23 -8.14 -6.52 -4.26
CA PRO A 23 -7.96 -6.45 -2.81
C PRO A 23 -6.49 -6.40 -2.37
N MET A 24 -5.54 -6.91 -3.17
CA MET A 24 -4.13 -6.97 -2.78
C MET A 24 -3.40 -5.62 -2.88
N ILE A 25 -3.81 -4.73 -3.79
CA ILE A 25 -3.11 -3.45 -4.02
C ILE A 25 -3.50 -2.39 -2.97
N SER A 26 -4.74 -2.48 -2.44
CA SER A 26 -5.31 -1.44 -1.58
C SER A 26 -4.98 -1.61 -0.09
N GLY A 27 -4.83 -2.85 0.39
CA GLY A 27 -4.72 -3.10 1.83
C GLY A 27 -3.48 -2.48 2.46
N GLN A 28 -2.28 -2.85 2.03
CA GLN A 28 -1.07 -2.51 2.77
C GLN A 28 -0.57 -1.07 2.50
N SER A 29 -0.72 -0.60 1.25
CA SER A 29 -0.33 0.75 0.83
C SER A 29 -1.22 1.87 1.40
N TYR A 30 -2.47 1.56 1.77
CA TYR A 30 -3.34 2.55 2.41
C TYR A 30 -2.96 2.80 3.88
N TYR A 31 -2.53 1.75 4.59
CA TYR A 31 -2.20 1.84 6.01
C TYR A 31 -0.79 2.39 6.28
N TYR A 32 0.18 1.97 5.48
CA TYR A 32 1.59 2.33 5.63
C TYR A 32 2.15 2.89 4.33
N GLN A 33 2.56 4.16 4.35
CA GLN A 33 3.36 4.72 3.27
C GLN A 33 4.80 4.83 3.77
N CYS A 34 5.65 3.92 3.32
CA CYS A 34 7.09 3.96 3.60
C CYS A 34 7.82 4.59 2.42
N LYS A 35 8.63 5.61 2.70
CA LYS A 35 9.53 6.20 1.73
C LYS A 35 10.95 5.76 2.08
N HIS A 36 11.61 5.17 1.09
CA HIS A 36 13.02 4.84 1.14
C HIS A 36 13.81 6.14 0.98
N ASP A 37 13.99 6.86 2.08
CA ASP A 37 14.69 8.15 2.11
C ASP A 37 15.39 8.23 3.46
N GLY A 38 16.70 7.94 3.44
CA GLY A 38 17.57 7.64 4.58
C GLY A 38 17.11 8.29 5.88
N CYS A 39 16.27 7.55 6.61
CA CYS A 39 15.60 8.04 7.79
C CYS A 39 16.66 8.31 8.87
N THR A 40 16.97 9.60 9.08
CA THR A 40 18.03 10.05 9.97
C THR A 40 17.57 10.14 11.43
N SER A 41 16.28 10.37 11.66
CA SER A 41 15.72 10.53 13.00
C SER A 41 14.21 10.31 13.01
N THR A 42 13.73 9.51 13.96
CA THR A 42 12.29 9.23 14.16
C THR A 42 11.47 10.51 14.38
N PRO A 43 11.86 11.46 15.25
CA PRO A 43 11.17 12.74 15.38
C PRO A 43 10.98 13.51 14.06
N LYS A 44 11.99 13.50 13.19
CA LYS A 44 11.92 14.17 11.89
C LYS A 44 10.90 13.50 10.97
N CYS A 45 10.95 12.17 10.90
CA CYS A 45 9.98 11.37 10.15
C CYS A 45 8.56 11.57 10.68
N TYR A 46 8.37 11.57 12.01
CA TYR A 46 7.09 11.77 12.66
C TYR A 46 6.44 13.09 12.25
N ASN A 47 7.17 14.21 12.38
CA ASN A 47 6.67 15.54 12.00
C ASN A 47 6.42 15.65 10.50
N GLN A 48 7.26 15.05 9.67
CA GLN A 48 7.04 15.02 8.22
C GLN A 48 5.75 14.29 7.87
N CYS A 49 5.48 13.14 8.49
CA CYS A 49 4.24 12.39 8.29
C CYS A 49 3.02 13.19 8.75
N LEU A 50 3.09 13.90 9.89
CA LEU A 50 2.03 14.81 10.33
C LEU A 50 1.73 15.89 9.28
N SER A 51 2.77 16.54 8.74
CA SER A 51 2.63 17.57 7.69
C SER A 51 2.05 17.04 6.38
N MET A 52 2.22 15.74 6.09
CA MET A 52 1.64 15.07 4.93
C MET A 52 0.19 14.57 5.18
N GLY A 53 -0.37 14.80 6.37
CA GLY A 53 -1.74 14.41 6.73
C GLY A 53 -1.87 13.00 7.31
N TYR A 54 -0.78 12.42 7.83
CA TYR A 54 -0.83 11.14 8.56
C TYR A 54 -0.97 11.41 10.06
N PRO A 55 -2.17 11.26 10.66
CA PRO A 55 -2.46 11.74 12.02
C PRO A 55 -1.69 10.98 13.11
N LEU A 56 -1.24 9.77 12.82
CA LEU A 56 -0.44 8.95 13.73
C LEU A 56 1.07 9.19 13.57
N GLY A 57 1.45 10.12 12.69
CA GLY A 57 2.83 10.40 12.31
C GLY A 57 3.49 9.19 11.63
N GLY A 58 4.77 8.99 11.90
CA GLY A 58 5.55 7.90 11.34
C GLY A 58 6.76 7.53 12.16
N GLU A 59 7.38 6.42 11.77
CA GLU A 59 8.55 5.84 12.44
C GLU A 59 9.70 5.61 11.46
N CYS A 60 10.94 5.78 11.93
CA CYS A 60 12.09 5.27 11.20
C CYS A 60 12.21 3.77 11.40
N ARG A 61 12.26 3.01 10.32
CA ARG A 61 12.68 1.61 10.30
C ARG A 61 14.08 1.52 9.72
N ILE A 62 15.06 1.21 10.57
CA ILE A 62 16.44 1.03 10.15
C ILE A 62 16.63 -0.41 9.66
N TYR A 63 17.11 -0.57 8.44
CA TYR A 63 17.50 -1.82 7.81
C TYR A 63 18.99 -1.81 7.48
N SER A 64 19.56 -2.95 7.12
CA SER A 64 20.99 -3.09 6.79
C SER A 64 21.45 -2.23 5.59
N TYR A 65 20.51 -1.76 4.77
CA TYR A 65 20.75 -0.97 3.55
C TYR A 65 20.32 0.50 3.68
N GLY A 66 19.86 0.94 4.85
CA GLY A 66 19.37 2.31 5.06
C GLY A 66 18.15 2.39 5.98
N GLY A 67 17.66 3.59 6.20
CA GLY A 67 16.46 3.84 7.02
C GLY A 67 15.26 4.25 6.18
N ASP A 68 14.09 3.69 6.49
CA ASP A 68 12.81 4.02 5.87
C ASP A 68 11.96 4.86 6.81
N CYS A 69 11.37 5.93 6.30
CA CYS A 69 10.35 6.66 7.03
C CYS A 69 8.97 6.10 6.68
N CYS A 70 8.29 5.51 7.65
CA CYS A 70 6.99 4.86 7.48
C CYS A 70 5.88 5.65 8.17
N CYS A 71 5.02 6.30 7.38
CA CYS A 71 3.86 7.04 7.87
C CYS A 71 2.63 6.14 8.03
N ARG A 72 1.89 6.33 9.12
CA ARG A 72 0.70 5.52 9.47
C ARG A 72 -0.59 6.33 9.31
N ARG A 73 -1.54 5.87 8.49
CA ARG A 73 -2.84 6.53 8.34
C ARG A 73 -3.84 6.17 9.44
N THR A 74 -3.90 4.88 9.80
CA THR A 74 -4.78 4.38 10.87
C THR A 74 -4.03 3.37 11.73
N SER A 75 -4.59 3.07 12.91
CA SER A 75 -4.09 1.97 13.73
C SER A 75 -4.15 0.67 12.91
N LYS A 76 -3.04 -0.07 12.87
CA LYS A 76 -3.02 -1.42 12.30
C LYS A 76 -4.10 -2.25 13.02
N PRO A 77 -5.05 -2.88 12.33
CA PRO A 77 -5.98 -3.81 12.97
C PRO A 77 -5.18 -4.95 13.65
N PRO A 78 -5.66 -5.46 14.81
CA PRO A 78 -4.95 -6.45 15.61
C PRO A 78 -4.63 -7.73 14.84
#